data_AF-A0A936XG85-F1
#
_entry.id   AF-A0A936XG85-F1
#
_cell.length_a   1.000
_cell.length_b   1.000
_cell.length_c   1.000
_cell.angle_alpha   90.00
_cell.angle_beta   90.00
_cell.angle_gamma   90.00
#
_symmetry.space_group_name_H-M   'P 1'
#
loop_
_entity.id
_entity.type
_entity.pdbx_description
1 polymer ?
#
loop_
_entity_poly.entity_id
_entity_poly.type
_entity_poly.pdbx_seq_one_letter_code
_entity_poly.pdbx_strand_id
1 'polypeptide(L)'
;MKKIILPLILFFSFAANAQTKPMPTSCPDMQQKLQLIKKSFSTLQTFKKDLLPGSTYQYATSLSICGVMGEMEVFGNETEIIFKFRDKDFKDDDGKLTTAFVNNFRKAVKAVFGSNYTETNGKEDDEMWGESAYYEYTLNENAFPSIRIDFPFAADICWITFHYEK
;
A
#
# COMPACT_ATOMS: atom_id res chain seq x y z
N MET A 1 42.07 25.82 44.19
CA MET A 1 41.96 25.94 42.72
C MET A 1 40.78 25.08 42.24
N LYS A 2 39.69 25.70 41.79
CA LYS A 2 38.49 25.00 41.30
C LYS A 2 38.77 24.44 39.90
N LYS A 3 38.73 23.11 39.72
CA LYS A 3 38.82 22.48 38.40
C LYS A 3 37.42 22.42 37.81
N ILE A 4 37.17 23.28 36.83
CA ILE A 4 36.00 23.21 35.96
C ILE A 4 36.25 22.03 35.02
N ILE A 5 35.48 20.96 35.17
CA ILE A 5 35.43 19.87 34.19
C ILE A 5 34.24 20.15 33.29
N LEU A 6 34.56 20.41 32.04
CA LEU A 6 33.68 20.66 30.90
C LEU A 6 32.75 19.44 30.70
N PRO A 7 31.42 19.59 30.66
CA PRO A 7 30.56 18.50 30.23
C PRO A 7 30.74 18.34 28.71
N LEU A 8 31.40 17.26 28.31
CA LEU A 8 31.44 16.82 26.91
C LEU A 8 30.01 16.40 26.53
N ILE A 9 29.27 17.32 25.91
CA ILE A 9 27.99 17.01 25.29
C ILE A 9 28.30 16.12 24.08
N LEU A 10 28.21 14.80 24.28
CA LEU A 10 28.14 13.84 23.19
C LEU A 10 26.79 14.03 22.49
N PHE A 11 26.77 14.93 21.50
CA PHE A 11 25.80 14.90 20.43
C PHE A 11 26.04 13.62 19.62
N PHE A 12 25.44 12.50 20.05
CA PHE A 12 25.22 11.39 19.15
C PHE A 12 24.16 11.84 18.15
N SER A 13 24.63 12.17 16.95
CA SER A 13 23.82 12.54 15.80
C SER A 13 22.78 11.45 15.55
N PHE A 14 21.50 11.80 15.71
CA PHE A 14 20.39 11.05 15.13
C PHE A 14 20.39 11.22 13.60
N ALA A 15 21.39 10.66 12.93
CA ALA A 15 21.34 10.45 11.50
C ALA A 15 20.73 9.07 11.26
N ALA A 16 19.43 8.94 11.53
CA ALA A 16 18.65 7.87 10.92
C ALA A 16 18.55 8.21 9.42
N ASN A 17 19.60 7.93 8.67
CA ASN A 17 19.50 7.92 7.22
C ASN A 17 18.38 6.93 6.88
N ALA A 18 17.34 7.42 6.22
CA ALA A 18 16.32 6.58 5.61
C ALA A 18 17.03 5.67 4.60
N GLN A 19 17.43 4.48 5.05
CA GLN A 19 18.13 3.53 4.22
C GLN A 19 17.12 3.00 3.20
N THR A 20 17.30 3.42 1.94
CA THR A 20 16.53 2.94 0.80
C THR A 20 16.51 1.41 0.81
N LYS A 21 15.33 0.78 0.88
CA LYS A 21 15.20 -0.69 0.88
C LYS A 21 14.79 -1.15 -0.52
N PRO A 22 15.11 -2.39 -0.94
CA PRO A 22 14.56 -2.92 -2.17
C PRO A 22 13.04 -3.15 -2.02
N MET A 23 12.28 -2.96 -3.10
CA MET A 23 10.86 -3.30 -3.12
C MET A 23 10.69 -4.77 -2.70
N PRO A 24 9.74 -5.10 -1.80
CA PRO A 24 9.53 -6.48 -1.37
C PRO A 24 9.04 -7.34 -2.54
N THR A 25 9.93 -8.06 -3.22
CA THR A 25 9.54 -8.94 -4.33
C THR A 25 8.85 -10.21 -3.84
N SER A 26 9.21 -10.68 -2.65
CA SER A 26 8.56 -11.81 -1.97
C SER A 26 7.66 -11.30 -0.85
N CYS A 27 6.38 -11.62 -0.94
CA CYS A 27 5.40 -11.32 0.10
C CYS A 27 4.72 -12.62 0.57
N PRO A 28 5.38 -13.38 1.47
CA PRO A 28 4.87 -14.69 1.89
C PRO A 28 3.53 -14.59 2.62
N ASP A 29 3.22 -13.44 3.21
CA ASP A 29 1.95 -13.17 3.90
C ASP A 29 0.88 -12.52 2.99
N MET A 30 1.16 -12.24 1.71
CA MET A 30 0.22 -11.54 0.80
C MET A 30 -1.14 -12.22 0.78
N GLN A 31 -1.15 -13.55 0.60
CA GLN A 31 -2.37 -14.32 0.51
C GLN A 31 -3.16 -14.27 1.82
N GLN A 32 -2.48 -14.37 2.96
CA GLN A 32 -3.13 -14.26 4.28
C GLN A 32 -3.72 -12.85 4.49
N LYS A 33 -2.99 -11.80 4.12
CA LYS A 33 -3.47 -10.41 4.20
C LYS A 33 -4.67 -10.18 3.31
N LEU A 34 -4.63 -10.64 2.06
CA LEU A 34 -5.76 -10.58 1.14
C LEU A 34 -6.95 -11.40 1.63
N GLN A 35 -6.74 -12.53 2.32
CA GLN A 35 -7.84 -13.29 2.95
C GLN A 35 -8.48 -12.55 4.12
N LEU A 36 -7.69 -11.86 4.94
CA LEU A 36 -8.22 -10.99 6.00
C LEU A 36 -9.01 -9.83 5.39
N ILE A 37 -8.46 -9.20 4.36
CA ILE A 37 -9.12 -8.15 3.58
C ILE A 37 -10.44 -8.68 3.02
N LYS A 38 -10.45 -9.81 2.30
CA LYS A 38 -11.64 -10.44 1.73
C LYS A 38 -12.77 -10.63 2.75
N LYS A 39 -12.44 -11.03 3.99
CA LYS A 39 -13.44 -11.22 5.06
C LYS A 39 -14.11 -9.91 5.46
N SER A 40 -13.37 -8.81 5.43
CA SER A 40 -13.86 -7.48 5.79
C SER A 40 -14.25 -6.63 4.57
N PHE A 41 -14.16 -7.20 3.36
CA PHE A 41 -14.32 -6.52 2.06
C PHE A 41 -15.78 -6.31 1.65
N SER A 42 -16.75 -6.68 2.49
CA SER A 42 -18.18 -6.61 2.16
C SER A 42 -18.71 -5.18 2.14
N THR A 43 -18.24 -4.33 3.06
CA THR A 43 -18.61 -2.91 3.14
C THR A 43 -17.47 -2.10 3.72
N LEU A 44 -17.43 -0.79 3.41
CA LEU A 44 -16.47 0.14 4.01
C LEU A 44 -16.49 0.09 5.54
N GLN A 45 -17.68 0.05 6.14
CA GLN A 45 -17.85 0.07 7.60
C GLN A 45 -17.25 -1.19 8.23
N THR A 46 -17.40 -2.34 7.59
CA THR A 46 -16.79 -3.60 8.04
C THR A 46 -15.27 -3.53 7.92
N PHE A 47 -14.76 -3.04 6.79
CA PHE A 47 -13.33 -2.82 6.60
C PHE A 47 -12.74 -1.90 7.66
N LYS A 48 -13.38 -0.75 7.92
CA LYS A 48 -12.96 0.21 8.94
C LYS A 48 -12.96 -0.40 10.34
N LYS A 49 -14.01 -1.13 10.69
CA LYS A 49 -14.11 -1.77 12.01
C LYS A 49 -13.02 -2.82 12.23
N ASP A 50 -12.81 -3.68 11.25
CA ASP A 50 -12.01 -4.89 11.43
C ASP A 50 -10.51 -4.66 11.15
N LEU A 51 -10.20 -3.83 10.17
CA LEU A 51 -8.82 -3.61 9.71
C LEU A 51 -8.26 -2.27 10.18
N LEU A 52 -9.11 -1.34 10.62
CA LEU A 52 -8.72 0.02 11.01
C LEU A 52 -9.39 0.50 12.32
N PRO A 53 -9.35 -0.29 13.40
CA PRO A 53 -10.08 0.04 14.62
C PRO A 53 -9.63 1.40 15.17
N GLY A 54 -10.58 2.31 15.37
CA GLY A 54 -10.32 3.65 15.91
C GLY A 54 -9.97 4.73 14.87
N SER A 55 -10.00 4.42 13.57
CA SER A 55 -9.79 5.43 12.53
C SER A 55 -10.96 6.42 12.47
N THR A 56 -10.77 7.61 13.07
CA THR A 56 -11.68 8.75 12.98
C THR A 56 -11.29 9.74 11.87
N TYR A 57 -10.20 9.46 11.16
CA TYR A 57 -9.55 10.39 10.23
C TYR A 57 -9.39 9.81 8.83
N GLN A 58 -9.35 10.74 7.88
CA GLN A 58 -9.16 10.52 6.45
C GLN A 58 -7.77 9.94 6.07
N TYR A 59 -6.77 9.96 6.98
CA TYR A 59 -5.36 9.80 6.59
C TYR A 59 -4.43 8.91 7.44
N ALA A 60 -4.86 8.26 8.52
CA ALA A 60 -3.85 7.57 9.36
C ALA A 60 -4.36 6.35 10.13
N THR A 61 -4.15 5.17 9.54
CA THR A 61 -3.93 3.94 10.30
C THR A 61 -2.82 3.15 9.61
N SER A 62 -1.93 2.55 10.41
CA SER A 62 -0.86 1.69 9.92
C SER A 62 -1.38 0.26 9.72
N LEU A 63 -1.55 -0.16 8.46
CA LEU A 63 -1.63 -1.58 8.10
C LEU A 63 -0.30 -2.00 7.51
N SER A 64 0.18 -3.19 7.88
CA SER A 64 1.32 -3.79 7.20
C SER A 64 0.88 -4.83 6.17
N ILE A 65 1.37 -4.65 4.94
CA ILE A 65 1.31 -5.59 3.83
C ILE A 65 2.77 -5.92 3.46
N CYS A 66 3.16 -7.20 3.44
CA CYS A 66 4.52 -7.63 3.07
C CYS A 66 5.64 -7.10 3.98
N GLY A 67 5.36 -6.89 5.27
CA GLY A 67 6.33 -6.29 6.20
C GLY A 67 6.69 -4.84 5.87
N VAL A 68 5.98 -4.21 4.94
CA VAL A 68 5.99 -2.77 4.70
C VAL A 68 4.79 -2.19 5.42
N MET A 69 5.03 -1.16 6.22
CA MET A 69 3.93 -0.35 6.76
C MET A 69 3.51 0.57 5.62
N GLY A 70 2.24 0.47 5.25
CA GLY A 70 1.63 1.41 4.33
C GLY A 70 0.86 2.46 5.11
N GLU A 71 0.83 3.66 4.57
CA GLU A 71 -0.19 4.64 4.98
C GLU A 71 -1.47 4.33 4.24
N MET A 72 -2.57 4.50 4.96
CA MET A 72 -3.89 4.26 4.44
C MET A 72 -4.71 5.56 4.40
N GLU A 73 -5.09 5.96 3.21
CA GLU A 73 -5.89 7.16 2.96
C GLU A 73 -7.29 6.77 2.49
N VAL A 74 -8.31 7.42 3.03
CA VAL A 74 -9.71 7.26 2.63
C VAL A 74 -10.14 8.54 1.91
N PHE A 75 -10.42 8.49 0.61
CA PHE A 75 -10.74 9.69 -0.18
C PHE A 75 -12.22 9.76 -0.56
N GLY A 76 -12.83 10.96 -0.53
CA GLY A 76 -13.82 11.41 -1.54
C GLY A 76 -15.24 10.83 -1.62
N ASN A 77 -15.96 11.28 -2.68
CA ASN A 77 -17.37 11.00 -3.04
C ASN A 77 -17.63 9.57 -3.56
N GLU A 78 -16.56 8.79 -3.71
CA GLU A 78 -16.48 7.34 -3.88
C GLU A 78 -15.67 6.84 -2.71
N THR A 79 -15.91 5.63 -2.23
CA THR A 79 -15.19 5.17 -1.04
C THR A 79 -13.93 4.43 -1.46
N GLU A 80 -12.78 5.07 -1.41
CA GLU A 80 -11.49 4.44 -1.71
C GLU A 80 -10.65 4.23 -0.46
N ILE A 81 -9.82 3.19 -0.48
CA ILE A 81 -8.79 2.94 0.53
C ILE A 81 -7.48 2.66 -0.19
N ILE A 82 -6.52 3.57 -0.09
CA ILE A 82 -5.23 3.48 -0.79
C ILE A 82 -4.16 3.04 0.19
N PHE A 83 -3.38 2.00 -0.16
CA PHE A 83 -2.17 1.59 0.55
C PHE A 83 -0.94 2.05 -0.23
N LYS A 84 -0.21 3.01 0.35
CA LYS A 84 1.01 3.58 -0.25
C LYS A 84 2.24 2.99 0.40
N PHE A 85 3.17 2.49 -0.40
CA PHE A 85 4.43 1.92 0.06
C PHE A 85 5.49 3.05 0.20
N ARG A 86 5.31 3.94 1.19
CA ARG A 86 6.03 5.24 1.31
C ARG A 86 7.23 5.29 2.26
N ASP A 87 7.27 4.50 3.31
CA ASP A 87 8.24 4.69 4.42
C ASP A 87 9.72 4.43 4.07
N LYS A 88 10.01 4.01 2.84
CA LYS A 88 11.35 3.59 2.41
C LYS A 88 11.46 3.98 0.95
N ASP A 89 12.37 4.89 0.60
CA ASP A 89 12.71 5.17 -0.80
C ASP A 89 13.09 3.84 -1.47
N PHE A 90 12.14 3.19 -2.15
CA PHE A 90 12.38 1.88 -2.70
C PHE A 90 13.22 2.06 -3.96
N LYS A 91 14.31 1.29 -4.09
CA LYS A 91 15.11 1.27 -5.33
C LYS A 91 14.63 0.14 -6.23
N ASP A 92 14.34 0.48 -7.48
CA ASP A 92 14.03 -0.47 -8.55
C ASP A 92 14.44 0.10 -9.91
N ASP A 93 15.74 0.33 -10.06
CA ASP A 93 16.32 1.06 -11.20
C ASP A 93 15.99 0.45 -12.57
N ASP A 94 15.64 -0.84 -12.62
CA ASP A 94 15.30 -1.57 -13.85
C ASP A 94 13.84 -2.06 -13.93
N GLY A 95 12.99 -1.68 -12.96
CA GLY A 95 11.58 -2.04 -12.91
C GLY A 95 11.28 -3.52 -12.62
N LYS A 96 12.30 -4.36 -12.40
CA LYS A 96 12.11 -5.81 -12.21
C LYS A 96 11.50 -6.14 -10.86
N LEU A 97 11.86 -5.40 -9.81
CA LEU A 97 11.34 -5.67 -8.47
C LEU A 97 9.84 -5.29 -8.39
N THR A 98 9.45 -4.20 -9.03
CA THR A 98 8.06 -3.76 -9.23
C THR A 98 7.29 -4.81 -10.02
N THR A 99 7.82 -5.22 -11.17
CA THR A 99 7.20 -6.23 -12.03
C THR A 99 7.01 -7.56 -11.26
N ALA A 100 8.00 -7.97 -10.47
CA ALA A 100 7.91 -9.17 -9.65
C ALA A 100 6.87 -9.03 -8.53
N PHE A 101 6.84 -7.90 -7.83
CA PHE A 101 5.86 -7.62 -6.81
C PHE A 101 4.43 -7.63 -7.36
N VAL A 102 4.19 -6.89 -8.45
CA VAL A 102 2.90 -6.84 -9.14
C VAL A 102 2.47 -8.25 -9.55
N ASN A 103 3.34 -9.03 -10.20
CA ASN A 103 2.99 -10.39 -10.60
C ASN A 103 2.65 -11.31 -9.41
N ASN A 104 3.32 -11.15 -8.28
CA ASN A 104 3.02 -11.90 -7.06
C ASN A 104 1.71 -11.45 -6.40
N PHE A 105 1.44 -10.14 -6.36
CA PHE A 105 0.16 -9.59 -5.93
C PHE A 105 -0.98 -10.16 -6.78
N ARG A 106 -0.86 -10.07 -8.12
CA ARG A 106 -1.85 -10.61 -9.07
C ARG A 106 -2.13 -12.09 -8.77
N LYS A 107 -1.10 -12.93 -8.69
CA LYS A 107 -1.25 -14.36 -8.35
C LYS A 107 -1.98 -14.57 -7.03
N ALA A 108 -1.66 -13.78 -6.00
CA ALA A 108 -2.30 -13.88 -4.70
C ALA A 108 -3.79 -13.47 -4.75
N VAL A 109 -4.14 -12.41 -5.50
CA VAL A 109 -5.54 -12.04 -5.73
C VAL A 109 -6.30 -13.19 -6.39
N LYS A 110 -5.77 -13.80 -7.45
CA LYS A 110 -6.40 -14.97 -8.10
C LYS A 110 -6.61 -16.13 -7.12
N ALA A 111 -5.62 -16.41 -6.28
CA ALA A 111 -5.68 -17.49 -5.29
C ALA A 111 -6.73 -17.22 -4.17
N VAL A 112 -6.93 -15.96 -3.78
CA VAL A 112 -7.86 -15.59 -2.70
C VAL A 112 -9.29 -15.40 -3.19
N PHE A 113 -9.47 -14.80 -4.36
CA PHE A 113 -10.79 -14.43 -4.88
C PHE A 113 -11.34 -15.46 -5.89
N GLY A 114 -10.51 -16.40 -6.35
CA GLY A 114 -10.94 -17.51 -7.20
C GLY A 114 -11.31 -17.03 -8.61
N SER A 115 -12.45 -17.48 -9.14
CA SER A 115 -12.97 -17.02 -10.44
C SER A 115 -14.05 -15.93 -10.32
N ASN A 116 -14.30 -15.43 -9.10
CA ASN A 116 -15.37 -14.47 -8.83
C ASN A 116 -14.84 -13.04 -8.94
N TYR A 117 -14.30 -12.69 -10.11
CA TYR A 117 -13.92 -11.32 -10.45
C TYR A 117 -13.75 -11.14 -11.96
N THR A 118 -13.82 -9.89 -12.41
CA THR A 118 -13.34 -9.46 -13.73
C THR A 118 -11.98 -8.77 -13.57
N GLU A 119 -10.97 -9.19 -14.34
CA GLU A 119 -9.65 -8.55 -14.36
C GLU A 119 -9.56 -7.63 -15.58
N THR A 120 -9.28 -6.36 -15.33
CA THR A 120 -8.97 -5.35 -16.35
C THR A 120 -7.55 -4.84 -16.14
N ASN A 121 -6.93 -4.31 -17.19
CA ASN A 121 -5.65 -3.63 -17.11
C ASN A 121 -5.62 -2.48 -18.11
N GLY A 122 -4.81 -1.47 -17.79
CA GLY A 122 -4.72 -0.27 -18.60
C GLY A 122 -3.55 0.61 -18.20
N LYS A 123 -3.58 1.82 -18.75
CA LYS A 123 -2.68 2.91 -18.41
C LYS A 123 -3.51 4.15 -18.13
N GLU A 124 -3.09 4.93 -17.15
CA GLU A 124 -3.68 6.21 -16.82
C GLU A 124 -2.58 7.28 -16.80
N ASP A 125 -2.97 8.48 -17.19
CA ASP A 125 -2.16 9.69 -17.08
C ASP A 125 -2.93 10.64 -16.17
N ASP A 126 -2.49 10.73 -14.92
CA ASP A 126 -3.09 11.60 -13.91
C ASP A 126 -2.30 12.90 -13.84
N GLU A 127 -2.97 14.04 -13.98
CA GLU A 127 -2.29 15.35 -13.99
C GLU A 127 -1.57 15.69 -12.67
N MET A 128 -2.03 15.14 -11.55
CA MET A 128 -1.48 15.37 -10.22
C MET A 128 -0.34 14.41 -9.88
N TRP A 129 -0.38 13.20 -10.46
CA TRP A 129 0.47 12.10 -10.01
C TRP A 129 1.30 11.41 -11.12
N GLY A 130 1.01 11.69 -12.38
CA GLY A 130 1.74 11.21 -13.55
C GLY A 130 1.22 9.91 -14.15
N GLU A 131 1.96 9.39 -15.12
CA GLU A 131 1.63 8.16 -15.83
C GLU A 131 1.76 6.92 -14.94
N SER A 132 0.77 6.03 -14.99
CA SER A 132 0.82 4.72 -14.32
C SER A 132 0.19 3.63 -15.17
N ALA A 133 0.58 2.38 -14.92
CA ALA A 133 -0.12 1.19 -15.40
C ALA A 133 -0.87 0.54 -14.24
N TYR A 134 -1.98 -0.13 -14.53
CA TYR A 134 -2.78 -0.77 -13.50
C TYR A 134 -3.28 -2.16 -13.86
N TYR A 135 -3.55 -2.95 -12.82
CA TYR A 135 -4.46 -4.10 -12.88
C TYR A 135 -5.58 -3.89 -11.87
N GLU A 136 -6.82 -4.06 -12.31
CA GLU A 136 -8.02 -3.96 -11.47
C GLU A 136 -8.78 -5.28 -11.45
N TYR A 137 -9.29 -5.64 -10.28
CA TYR A 137 -10.04 -6.86 -9.98
C TYR A 137 -11.38 -6.49 -9.37
N THR A 138 -12.43 -6.59 -10.19
CA THR A 138 -13.79 -6.20 -9.83
C THR A 138 -14.58 -7.44 -9.41
N LEU A 139 -15.03 -7.49 -8.15
CA LEU A 139 -15.59 -8.72 -7.57
C LEU A 139 -17.05 -9.02 -7.95
N ASN A 140 -17.80 -8.02 -8.44
CA ASN A 140 -19.22 -8.13 -8.81
C ASN A 140 -19.52 -7.42 -10.15
N GLU A 141 -20.66 -7.71 -10.77
CA GLU A 141 -21.11 -7.06 -12.02
C GLU A 141 -21.31 -5.54 -11.88
N ASN A 142 -21.48 -5.03 -10.64
CA ASN A 142 -21.76 -3.62 -10.35
C ASN A 142 -20.49 -2.75 -10.17
N ALA A 143 -19.34 -3.16 -10.71
CA ALA A 143 -18.04 -2.47 -10.58
C ALA A 143 -17.42 -2.41 -9.16
N PHE A 144 -18.19 -2.70 -8.09
CA PHE A 144 -17.71 -2.62 -6.70
C PHE A 144 -18.06 -3.86 -5.85
N PRO A 145 -17.26 -4.16 -4.82
CA PRO A 145 -15.96 -3.55 -4.53
C PRO A 145 -14.89 -4.05 -5.50
N SER A 146 -13.87 -3.24 -5.76
CA SER A 146 -12.74 -3.58 -6.64
C SER A 146 -11.41 -3.43 -5.92
N ILE A 147 -10.41 -4.18 -6.39
CA ILE A 147 -9.03 -4.12 -5.91
C ILE A 147 -8.15 -3.73 -7.08
N ARG A 148 -7.39 -2.67 -6.95
CA ARG A 148 -6.50 -2.16 -7.99
C ARG A 148 -5.07 -2.09 -7.50
N ILE A 149 -4.11 -2.39 -8.37
CA ILE A 149 -2.69 -2.13 -8.14
C ILE A 149 -2.14 -1.25 -9.26
N ASP A 150 -1.55 -0.13 -8.89
CA ASP A 150 -1.02 0.92 -9.79
C ASP A 150 0.51 0.98 -9.69
N PHE A 151 1.21 1.11 -10.83
CA PHE A 151 2.68 1.09 -10.90
C PHE A 151 3.27 1.61 -12.23
N PRO A 152 4.46 2.25 -12.20
CA PRO A 152 4.89 3.16 -11.13
C PRO A 152 4.12 4.49 -11.24
N PHE A 153 3.89 5.17 -10.13
CA PHE A 153 2.99 6.34 -10.05
C PHE A 153 3.77 7.63 -9.66
N ALA A 154 5.07 7.69 -9.95
CA ALA A 154 6.05 8.69 -9.47
C ALA A 154 6.46 8.56 -7.99
N ALA A 155 7.78 8.47 -7.74
CA ALA A 155 8.49 8.34 -6.44
C ALA A 155 8.07 7.17 -5.51
N ASP A 156 6.80 6.76 -5.56
CA ASP A 156 6.18 5.63 -4.92
C ASP A 156 6.04 4.50 -5.95
N ILE A 157 6.60 3.33 -5.63
CA ILE A 157 6.76 2.26 -6.62
C ILE A 157 5.43 1.59 -6.99
N CYS A 158 4.54 1.38 -6.02
CA CYS A 158 3.23 0.78 -6.24
C CYS A 158 2.20 1.33 -5.26
N TRP A 159 0.95 1.45 -5.69
CA TRP A 159 -0.20 1.69 -4.82
C TRP A 159 -1.16 0.50 -4.92
N ILE A 160 -1.77 0.11 -3.80
CA ILE A 160 -2.90 -0.84 -3.83
C ILE A 160 -4.12 -0.08 -3.37
N THR A 161 -5.11 0.03 -4.26
CA THR A 161 -6.36 0.73 -3.97
C THR A 161 -7.50 -0.27 -3.84
N PHE A 162 -8.37 -0.04 -2.86
CA PHE A 162 -9.59 -0.80 -2.65
C PHE A 162 -10.78 0.14 -2.81
N HIS A 163 -11.58 -0.06 -3.86
CA HIS A 163 -12.75 0.76 -4.14
C HIS A 163 -14.01 0.09 -3.58
N TYR A 164 -14.86 0.87 -2.93
CA TYR A 164 -16.15 0.45 -2.40
C TYR A 164 -17.28 1.31 -2.97
N GLU A 165 -18.46 0.69 -3.03
CA GLU A 165 -19.71 1.39 -3.30
C GLU A 165 -19.95 2.49 -2.25
N LYS A 166 -20.57 3.59 -2.68
CA LYS A 166 -20.85 4.79 -1.90
C LYS A 166 -21.85 4.55 -0.76
#